data_AF-A0A8C7ZM76-F1
#
_entry.id   AF-A0A8C7ZM76-F1
#
_cell.length_a   1.000
_cell.length_b   1.000
_cell.length_c   1.000
_cell.angle_alpha   90.00
_cell.angle_beta   90.00
_cell.angle_gamma   90.00
#
_symmetry.space_group_name_H-M   'P 1'
#
loop_
_entity.id
_entity.type
_entity.pdbx_description
1 polymer ?
#
loop_
_entity_poly.entity_id
_entity_poly.type
_entity_poly.pdbx_seq_one_letter_code
_entity_poly.pdbx_strand_id
1 'polypeptide(L)'
;MLWRITIPVILAGVLCITAESKKTRPQGSIPSPHKSKGNLSAERQHKLLQPKPEVLSSSREALVVTERRYLRRDWCKTQPLRQTISEDGCHSRTVVNRFCYGQCNSFYIPRHMGPSSNQGHSRGKASGSGRKSHNKVQEPFQSCAFCRPHRITQLTVQLDCPDLQPPFRHRKVQRVKQCRCMSVDVSGHGKL
;
A
#
# COMPACT_ATOMS: atom_id res chain seq x y z
N MET A 1 -43.99 6.04 -47.81
CA MET A 1 -42.85 6.88 -47.37
C MET A 1 -42.42 6.63 -45.91
N LEU A 2 -42.84 5.55 -45.22
CA LEU A 2 -42.57 5.34 -43.78
C LEU A 2 -41.62 4.18 -43.44
N TRP A 3 -41.23 3.34 -44.41
CA TRP A 3 -40.34 2.19 -44.16
C TRP A 3 -38.84 2.54 -44.21
N ARG A 4 -38.46 3.76 -44.62
CA ARG A 4 -37.02 4.13 -44.69
C ARG A 4 -36.41 4.52 -43.34
N ILE A 5 -37.23 4.65 -42.29
CA ILE A 5 -36.83 5.16 -40.97
C ILE A 5 -36.85 4.04 -39.90
N THR A 6 -37.53 2.92 -40.13
CA THR A 6 -37.58 1.82 -39.16
C THR A 6 -36.29 0.99 -39.15
N ILE A 7 -35.61 0.87 -40.29
CA ILE A 7 -34.36 0.10 -40.44
C ILE A 7 -33.17 0.71 -39.66
N PRO A 8 -32.90 2.02 -39.69
CA PRO A 8 -31.78 2.58 -38.92
C PRO A 8 -32.06 2.65 -37.41
N VAL A 9 -33.32 2.73 -36.97
CA VAL A 9 -33.69 2.76 -35.55
C VAL A 9 -33.56 1.39 -34.89
N ILE A 10 -33.89 0.31 -35.62
CA ILE A 10 -33.70 -1.06 -35.12
C ILE A 10 -32.19 -1.43 -35.09
N LEU A 11 -31.38 -0.94 -36.03
CA LEU A 11 -29.92 -1.17 -36.00
C LEU A 11 -29.22 -0.39 -34.87
N ALA A 12 -29.72 0.80 -34.51
CA ALA A 12 -29.21 1.58 -33.38
C ALA A 12 -29.61 0.99 -32.02
N GLY A 13 -30.75 0.29 -31.92
CA GLY A 13 -31.20 -0.36 -30.69
C GLY A 13 -30.43 -1.63 -30.33
N VAL A 14 -29.86 -2.34 -31.31
CA VAL A 14 -29.11 -3.59 -31.09
C VAL A 14 -27.64 -3.36 -30.73
N LEU A 15 -27.07 -2.19 -31.04
CA LEU A 15 -25.67 -1.85 -30.73
C LEU A 15 -25.46 -1.26 -29.32
N CYS A 16 -26.53 -0.96 -28.58
CA CYS A 16 -26.44 -0.25 -27.29
C CYS A 16 -26.63 -1.12 -26.04
N ILE A 17 -26.70 -2.45 -26.14
CA ILE A 17 -26.84 -3.31 -24.95
C ILE A 17 -25.69 -4.32 -24.88
N THR A 18 -25.01 -4.29 -23.73
CA THR A 18 -23.89 -5.12 -23.23
C THR A 18 -22.49 -4.86 -23.76
N ALA A 19 -21.98 -3.63 -23.60
CA ALA A 19 -20.57 -3.45 -23.25
C ALA A 19 -20.40 -3.72 -21.74
N GLU A 20 -20.54 -4.99 -21.35
CA GLU A 20 -20.17 -5.44 -20.01
C GLU A 20 -18.64 -5.39 -19.92
N SER A 21 -18.15 -4.34 -19.28
CA SER A 21 -16.78 -4.27 -18.79
C SER A 21 -16.58 -5.39 -17.77
N LYS A 22 -16.27 -6.60 -18.25
CA LYS A 22 -15.66 -7.64 -17.42
C LYS A 22 -14.30 -7.13 -17.00
N LYS A 23 -14.30 -6.39 -15.89
CA LYS A 23 -13.11 -5.98 -15.18
C LYS A 23 -12.52 -7.24 -14.56
N THR A 24 -11.68 -7.92 -15.33
CA THR A 24 -10.84 -9.01 -14.86
C THR A 24 -10.05 -8.48 -13.68
N ARG A 25 -10.49 -8.80 -12.47
CA ARG A 25 -9.72 -8.57 -11.25
C ARG A 25 -8.43 -9.38 -11.43
N PRO A 26 -7.24 -8.76 -11.50
CA PRO A 26 -6.04 -9.56 -11.44
C PRO A 26 -6.02 -10.22 -10.07
N GLN A 27 -6.21 -11.54 -10.00
CA GLN A 27 -5.62 -12.31 -8.92
C GLN A 27 -4.11 -12.24 -9.13
N GLY A 28 -3.49 -11.20 -8.59
CA GLY A 28 -2.06 -11.15 -8.47
C GLY A 28 -1.64 -12.22 -7.47
N SER A 29 -1.12 -13.35 -7.97
CA SER A 29 -0.33 -14.25 -7.15
C SER A 29 0.90 -13.48 -6.66
N ILE A 30 1.13 -13.45 -5.35
CA ILE A 30 2.32 -12.85 -4.76
C ILE A 30 3.53 -13.67 -5.28
N PRO A 31 4.52 -13.06 -5.97
CA PRO A 31 5.69 -13.78 -6.42
C PRO A 31 6.52 -14.24 -5.21
N SER A 32 6.82 -15.54 -5.13
CA SER A 32 7.67 -16.12 -4.07
C SER A 32 9.12 -15.63 -4.21
N PRO A 33 9.83 -15.28 -3.11
CA PRO A 33 11.20 -14.76 -3.15
C PRO A 33 12.27 -15.79 -3.54
N HIS A 34 11.95 -17.09 -3.58
CA HIS A 34 12.92 -18.15 -3.84
C HIS A 34 12.72 -18.79 -5.21
N LYS A 35 13.27 -18.15 -6.25
CA LYS A 35 13.63 -18.83 -7.48
C LYS A 35 15.02 -18.38 -7.93
N SER A 36 16.04 -19.05 -7.39
CA SER A 36 17.40 -19.06 -7.95
C SER A 36 17.55 -20.23 -8.94
N LYS A 37 18.31 -19.99 -10.00
CA LYS A 37 18.50 -20.83 -11.21
C LYS A 37 19.05 -22.24 -10.93
N GLY A 38 18.64 -23.20 -11.75
CA GLY A 38 19.29 -24.50 -11.98
C GLY A 38 18.62 -25.28 -13.12
N ASN A 39 19.40 -25.87 -14.02
CA ASN A 39 18.98 -26.43 -15.32
C ASN A 39 18.30 -27.82 -15.26
N LEU A 40 17.47 -28.06 -16.29
CA LEU A 40 17.22 -29.31 -17.05
C LEU A 40 17.33 -30.66 -16.32
N SER A 41 16.19 -31.35 -16.12
CA SER A 41 15.89 -32.69 -16.65
C SER A 41 14.59 -33.24 -16.05
N ALA A 42 13.97 -34.15 -16.80
CA ALA A 42 12.66 -34.74 -16.57
C ALA A 42 12.55 -35.51 -15.24
N GLU A 43 11.36 -35.53 -14.64
CA GLU A 43 10.45 -36.69 -14.60
C GLU A 43 9.50 -36.61 -13.39
N ARG A 44 8.25 -36.96 -13.68
CA ARG A 44 7.17 -37.43 -12.80
C ARG A 44 7.43 -37.47 -11.29
N GLN A 45 6.64 -36.67 -10.55
CA GLN A 45 5.97 -37.17 -9.35
C GLN A 45 4.77 -36.27 -8.99
N HIS A 46 3.60 -36.63 -9.53
CA HIS A 46 2.33 -36.28 -8.91
C HIS A 46 2.20 -37.08 -7.61
N LYS A 47 2.55 -36.48 -6.46
CA LYS A 47 2.15 -37.04 -5.15
C LYS A 47 1.84 -35.91 -4.16
N LEU A 48 0.54 -35.71 -3.98
CA LEU A 48 -0.16 -35.34 -2.74
C LEU A 48 0.62 -34.43 -1.75
N LEU A 49 0.64 -33.12 -2.01
CA LEU A 49 0.99 -32.11 -1.01
C LEU A 49 -0.11 -31.06 -0.98
N GLN A 50 -0.78 -30.99 0.16
CA GLN A 50 -1.79 -29.98 0.45
C GLN A 50 -1.25 -28.58 0.17
N PRO A 51 -2.10 -27.63 -0.28
CA PRO A 51 -1.71 -26.23 -0.34
C PRO A 51 -1.52 -25.71 1.08
N LYS A 52 -0.31 -25.85 1.62
CA LYS A 52 0.12 -25.12 2.80
C LYS A 52 0.09 -23.65 2.39
N PRO A 53 -0.73 -22.79 3.02
CA PRO A 53 -0.62 -21.37 2.74
C PRO A 53 0.77 -20.96 3.24
N GLU A 54 1.66 -20.61 2.32
CA GLU A 54 2.93 -19.95 2.61
C GLU A 54 2.61 -18.50 2.99
N VAL A 55 1.87 -18.37 4.09
CA VAL A 55 1.74 -17.11 4.82
C VAL A 55 3.09 -16.93 5.47
N LEU A 56 3.74 -15.81 5.17
CA LEU A 56 4.92 -15.34 5.88
C LEU A 56 4.77 -15.70 7.35
N SER A 57 5.76 -16.38 7.94
CA SER A 57 5.86 -16.60 9.39
C SER A 57 6.06 -15.26 10.10
N SER A 58 5.07 -14.39 9.99
CA SER A 58 4.92 -13.20 10.79
C SER A 58 4.49 -13.72 12.15
N SER A 59 5.35 -13.55 13.16
CA SER A 59 5.12 -13.96 14.55
C SER A 59 3.92 -13.28 15.22
N ARG A 60 3.11 -12.55 14.45
CA ARG A 60 1.88 -11.87 14.85
C ARG A 60 0.76 -12.40 13.97
N GLU A 61 -0.19 -13.11 14.58
CA GLU A 61 -1.46 -13.44 13.94
C GLU A 61 -2.11 -12.16 13.38
N ALA A 62 -2.71 -12.27 12.19
CA ALA A 62 -3.46 -11.16 11.63
C ALA A 62 -4.65 -10.86 12.56
N LEU A 63 -4.59 -9.75 13.29
CA LEU A 63 -5.69 -9.33 14.16
C LEU A 63 -6.87 -8.90 13.27
N VAL A 64 -7.89 -9.75 13.17
CA VAL A 64 -9.15 -9.39 12.53
C VAL A 64 -9.87 -8.41 13.46
N VAL A 65 -9.77 -7.12 13.14
CA VAL A 65 -10.35 -6.04 13.96
C VAL A 65 -11.88 -6.10 13.94
N THR A 66 -12.46 -6.17 12.75
CA THR A 66 -13.91 -6.24 12.53
C THR A 66 -14.19 -6.60 11.07
N GLU A 67 -15.44 -6.90 10.76
CA GLU A 67 -15.88 -7.14 9.39
C GLU A 67 -15.81 -5.87 8.53
N ARG A 68 -15.47 -6.03 7.24
CA ARG A 68 -15.35 -4.92 6.29
C ARG A 68 -16.61 -4.05 6.16
N ARG A 69 -17.80 -4.59 6.46
CA ARG A 69 -19.08 -3.87 6.35
C ARG A 69 -19.24 -2.75 7.38
N TYR A 70 -18.61 -2.88 8.55
CA TYR A 70 -18.67 -1.88 9.62
C TYR A 70 -17.64 -0.76 9.43
N LEU A 71 -16.67 -0.96 8.55
CA LEU A 71 -15.62 0.01 8.26
C LEU A 71 -15.96 0.82 7.01
N ARG A 72 -15.80 2.14 7.12
CA ARG A 72 -15.80 2.99 5.93
C ARG A 72 -14.61 2.60 5.05
N ARG A 73 -14.86 2.56 3.74
CA ARG A 73 -13.80 2.27 2.78
C ARG A 73 -12.86 3.48 2.69
N ASP A 74 -11.58 3.21 2.81
CA ASP A 74 -10.54 4.20 2.54
C ASP A 74 -10.70 4.79 1.14
N TRP A 75 -10.33 6.06 1.01
CA TRP A 75 -10.10 6.66 -0.30
C TRP A 75 -8.84 7.52 -0.25
N CYS A 76 -8.02 7.42 -1.29
CA CYS A 76 -6.81 8.20 -1.44
C CYS A 76 -6.64 8.54 -2.91
N LYS A 77 -6.57 9.84 -3.20
CA LYS A 77 -6.54 10.39 -4.55
C LYS A 77 -5.18 10.98 -4.87
N THR A 78 -4.88 10.95 -6.15
CA THR A 78 -3.71 11.61 -6.74
C THR A 78 -4.23 12.68 -7.68
N GLN A 79 -3.84 13.94 -7.48
CA GLN A 79 -4.32 15.06 -8.30
C GLN A 79 -3.17 15.85 -8.90
N PRO A 80 -3.33 16.37 -10.12
CA PRO A 80 -2.32 17.19 -10.76
C PRO A 80 -2.15 18.52 -10.02
N LEU A 81 -0.90 18.99 -9.95
CA LEU A 81 -0.53 20.31 -9.43
C LEU A 81 0.49 20.93 -10.38
N ARG A 82 0.31 22.21 -10.69
CA ARG A 82 1.31 23.01 -11.42
C ARG A 82 2.36 23.48 -10.41
N GLN A 83 3.58 22.98 -10.58
CA GLN A 83 4.72 23.30 -9.72
C GLN A 83 5.73 24.12 -10.52
N THR A 84 6.14 25.27 -10.00
CA THR A 84 7.17 26.11 -10.60
C THR A 84 8.54 25.65 -10.12
N ILE A 85 9.46 25.39 -11.05
CA ILE A 85 10.85 25.03 -10.78
C ILE A 85 11.71 26.24 -11.09
N SER A 86 12.43 26.76 -10.10
CA SER A 86 13.29 27.95 -10.19
C SER A 86 14.71 27.62 -9.76
N GLU A 87 15.69 28.11 -10.50
CA GLU A 87 17.13 27.98 -10.21
C GLU A 87 17.80 29.33 -10.47
N ASP A 88 18.83 29.65 -9.69
CA ASP A 88 19.49 30.95 -9.76
C ASP A 88 20.18 31.12 -11.11
N GLY A 89 20.01 32.28 -11.74
CA GLY A 89 20.51 32.56 -13.09
C GLY A 89 19.75 31.84 -14.22
N CYS A 90 18.58 31.25 -13.93
CA CYS A 90 17.75 30.57 -14.92
C CYS A 90 16.29 31.04 -14.89
N HIS A 91 15.63 30.97 -16.04
CA HIS A 91 14.20 31.21 -16.15
C HIS A 91 13.40 30.07 -15.50
N SER A 92 12.43 30.46 -14.68
CA SER A 92 11.52 29.53 -14.00
C SER A 92 10.63 28.78 -15.00
N ARG A 93 10.49 27.47 -14.80
CA ARG A 93 9.65 26.60 -15.65
C ARG A 93 8.56 25.92 -14.83
N THR A 94 7.31 25.98 -15.31
CA THR A 94 6.19 25.27 -14.68
C THR A 94 6.08 23.85 -15.21
N VAL A 95 6.00 22.87 -14.31
CA VAL A 95 5.81 21.45 -14.63
C VAL A 95 4.58 20.88 -13.91
N VAL A 96 3.96 19.85 -14.50
CA VAL A 96 2.81 19.16 -13.89
C VAL A 96 3.28 18.00 -13.00
N ASN A 97 3.25 18.25 -11.70
CA ASN A 97 3.42 17.25 -10.66
C ASN A 97 2.07 16.75 -10.13
N ARG A 98 2.07 15.96 -9.07
CA ARG A 98 0.86 15.48 -8.40
C ARG A 98 1.00 15.58 -6.88
N PHE A 99 -0.11 15.77 -6.20
CA PHE A 99 -0.20 15.71 -4.74
C PHE A 99 -1.17 14.60 -4.31
N CYS A 100 -1.05 14.19 -3.04
CA CYS A 100 -1.85 13.15 -2.41
C CYS A 100 -2.81 13.76 -1.39
N TYR A 101 -4.08 13.34 -1.42
CA TYR A 101 -5.04 13.63 -0.35
C TYR A 101 -6.07 12.51 -0.24
N GLY A 102 -6.56 12.27 0.97
CA GLY A 102 -7.42 11.12 1.24
C GLY A 102 -7.84 11.01 2.69
N GLN A 103 -8.72 10.04 2.94
CA GLN A 103 -9.10 9.59 4.27
C GLN A 103 -8.75 8.11 4.35
N CYS A 104 -7.87 7.77 5.29
CA CYS A 104 -7.40 6.43 5.53
C CYS A 104 -7.77 6.02 6.96
N ASN A 105 -8.10 4.75 7.14
CA ASN A 105 -8.47 4.21 8.43
C ASN A 105 -7.28 4.14 9.39
N SER A 106 -7.57 4.33 10.66
CA SER A 106 -6.68 4.06 11.79
C SER A 106 -7.45 3.26 12.84
N PHE A 107 -6.73 2.45 13.62
CA PHE A 107 -7.31 1.57 14.62
C PHE A 107 -6.51 1.66 15.91
N TYR A 108 -7.22 1.79 17.02
CA TYR A 108 -6.71 1.60 18.37
C TYR A 108 -7.52 0.49 19.03
N ILE A 109 -6.86 -0.56 19.48
CA ILE A 109 -7.50 -1.71 20.12
C ILE A 109 -6.84 -1.88 21.48
N PRO A 110 -7.56 -1.58 22.58
CA PRO A 110 -7.08 -1.86 23.93
C PRO A 110 -6.73 -3.34 24.04
N ARG A 111 -5.67 -3.65 24.80
CA ARG A 111 -5.38 -5.03 25.22
C ARG A 111 -5.69 -5.19 26.70
N HIS A 112 -6.14 -6.38 27.07
CA HIS A 112 -6.44 -6.69 28.46
C HIS A 112 -5.17 -6.56 29.30
N MET A 113 -5.21 -5.67 30.30
CA MET A 113 -4.21 -5.66 31.36
C MET A 113 -4.48 -6.92 32.20
N GLY A 114 -3.64 -7.93 32.06
CA GLY A 114 -3.73 -9.11 32.93
C GLY A 114 -3.65 -8.67 34.39
N PRO A 115 -4.33 -9.37 35.32
CA PRO A 115 -4.28 -9.01 36.73
C PRO A 115 -2.81 -9.00 37.17
N SER A 116 -2.34 -7.84 37.64
CA SER A 116 -1.14 -7.77 38.46
C SER A 116 -1.44 -8.59 39.70
N SER A 117 -0.92 -9.83 39.75
CA SER A 117 -1.09 -10.71 40.90
C SER A 117 -0.33 -10.12 42.08
N ASN A 118 -1.00 -9.30 42.89
CA ASN A 118 -0.54 -8.93 44.23
C ASN A 118 -1.26 -9.82 45.27
N GLN A 119 -0.45 -10.65 45.95
CA GLN A 119 -0.70 -11.41 47.20
C GLN A 119 -1.66 -12.64 47.12
N GLY A 120 -1.37 -13.80 47.72
CA GLY A 120 -0.25 -14.20 48.59
C GLY A 120 -0.28 -15.69 49.00
N HIS A 121 0.82 -16.13 49.60
CA HIS A 121 1.01 -17.25 50.54
C HIS A 121 0.51 -18.67 50.18
N SER A 122 1.44 -19.53 49.72
CA SER A 122 1.68 -20.85 50.32
C SER A 122 3.02 -21.44 49.87
N ARG A 123 3.77 -21.96 50.85
CA ARG A 123 5.13 -22.51 50.77
C ARG A 123 5.21 -23.73 49.83
N GLY A 124 6.22 -23.77 48.97
CA GLY A 124 6.64 -24.96 48.22
C GLY A 124 8.08 -24.81 47.73
N LYS A 125 8.95 -25.75 48.11
CA LYS A 125 10.41 -25.71 47.97
C LYS A 125 10.89 -25.87 46.51
N ALA A 126 11.91 -25.07 46.18
CA ALA A 126 13.05 -25.25 45.26
C ALA A 126 12.95 -26.23 44.06
N SER A 127 13.17 -25.71 42.84
CA SER A 127 14.39 -25.94 42.03
C SER A 127 14.17 -25.53 40.58
N GLY A 128 15.06 -24.74 39.98
CA GLY A 128 15.19 -24.62 38.52
C GLY A 128 15.16 -23.20 37.93
N SER A 129 16.35 -22.74 37.52
CA SER A 129 16.66 -21.82 36.40
C SER A 129 15.79 -20.57 36.24
N GLY A 130 16.36 -19.42 36.65
CA GLY A 130 15.79 -18.10 36.44
C GLY A 130 15.61 -17.76 34.96
N ARG A 131 14.36 -17.80 34.49
CA ARG A 131 13.91 -16.98 33.37
C ARG A 131 13.29 -15.71 33.94
N LYS A 132 13.90 -14.55 33.68
CA LYS A 132 13.28 -13.24 33.92
C LYS A 132 11.94 -13.22 33.19
N SER A 133 10.85 -13.41 33.94
CA SER A 133 9.50 -13.16 33.47
C SER A 133 9.38 -11.65 33.27
N HIS A 134 9.65 -11.18 32.06
CA HIS A 134 9.24 -9.84 31.67
C HIS A 134 7.73 -9.80 31.86
N ASN A 135 7.28 -9.05 32.87
CA ASN A 135 5.89 -8.65 33.04
C ASN A 135 5.53 -7.81 31.82
N LYS A 136 5.19 -8.48 30.73
CA LYS A 136 4.88 -7.88 29.43
C LYS A 136 3.44 -7.40 29.54
N VAL A 137 3.26 -6.22 30.13
CA VAL A 137 2.06 -5.41 29.87
C VAL A 137 1.93 -5.38 28.35
N GLN A 138 0.91 -6.05 27.82
CA GLN A 138 0.74 -6.12 26.38
C GLN A 138 0.31 -4.73 25.92
N GLU A 139 1.19 -4.07 25.16
CA GLU A 139 0.87 -2.77 24.57
C GLU A 139 -0.41 -2.87 23.71
N PRO A 140 -1.25 -1.82 23.73
CA PRO A 140 -2.44 -1.76 22.87
C PRO A 140 -2.04 -1.90 21.41
N PHE A 141 -2.89 -2.53 20.60
CA PHE A 141 -2.65 -2.57 19.17
C PHE A 141 -3.01 -1.21 18.57
N GLN A 142 -2.07 -0.65 17.80
CA GLN A 142 -2.26 0.59 17.08
C GLN A 142 -1.85 0.39 15.63
N SER A 143 -2.67 0.86 14.70
CA SER A 143 -2.29 0.96 13.29
C SER A 143 -2.84 2.25 12.70
N CYS A 144 -1.99 2.98 12.00
CA CYS A 144 -2.35 4.21 11.31
C CYS A 144 -1.95 4.09 9.85
N ALA A 145 -2.80 4.56 8.94
CA ALA A 145 -2.47 4.70 7.54
C ALA A 145 -2.60 6.16 7.09
N PHE A 146 -1.70 6.60 6.21
CA PHE A 146 -1.73 7.93 5.61
C PHE A 146 -1.79 7.86 4.08
N CYS A 147 -2.52 8.80 3.47
CA CYS A 147 -2.56 8.94 2.02
C CYS A 147 -1.26 9.60 1.54
N ARG A 148 -0.31 8.79 1.09
CA ARG A 148 1.04 9.24 0.72
C ARG A 148 1.48 8.68 -0.65
N PRO A 149 2.57 9.20 -1.24
CA PRO A 149 3.08 8.69 -2.50
C PRO A 149 3.45 7.20 -2.39
N HIS A 150 2.79 6.38 -3.19
CA HIS A 150 3.09 4.95 -3.37
C HIS A 150 4.12 4.73 -4.49
N ARG A 151 4.12 5.62 -5.50
CA ARG A 151 5.10 5.62 -6.58
C ARG A 151 5.60 7.03 -6.85
N ILE A 152 6.92 7.18 -6.79
CA ILE A 152 7.65 8.41 -7.11
C ILE A 152 8.57 8.09 -8.28
N THR A 153 8.75 9.06 -9.16
CA THR A 153 9.71 9.03 -10.27
C THR A 153 10.52 10.31 -10.26
N GLN A 154 11.65 10.34 -10.95
CA GLN A 154 12.40 11.56 -11.17
C GLN A 154 12.00 12.16 -12.53
N LEU A 155 11.78 13.47 -12.55
CA LEU A 155 11.61 14.24 -13.78
C LEU A 155 12.84 15.16 -13.91
N THR A 156 13.57 15.04 -15.02
CA THR A 156 14.62 15.98 -15.37
C THR A 156 14.00 17.15 -16.12
N VAL A 157 14.10 18.34 -15.56
CA VAL A 157 13.60 19.59 -16.14
C VAL A 157 14.80 20.37 -16.65
N GLN A 158 14.83 20.65 -17.95
CA GLN A 158 15.78 21.61 -18.50
C GLN A 158 15.25 23.03 -18.29
N LEU A 159 16.07 23.86 -17.65
CA LEU A 159 15.88 25.29 -17.44
C LEU A 159 16.79 26.05 -18.40
N ASP A 160 16.30 27.18 -18.87
CA ASP A 160 17.00 28.11 -19.75
C ASP A 160 17.73 29.14 -18.91
N CYS A 161 19.02 29.36 -19.16
CA CYS A 161 19.89 30.13 -18.28
C CYS A 161 20.80 31.04 -19.13
N PRO A 162 20.28 32.17 -19.65
CA PRO A 162 20.98 32.97 -20.67
C PRO A 162 22.32 33.53 -20.19
N ASP A 163 22.47 33.79 -18.90
CA ASP A 163 23.68 34.40 -18.30
C ASP A 163 24.72 33.36 -17.84
N LEU A 164 24.48 32.06 -18.06
CA LEU A 164 25.38 30.97 -17.66
C LEU A 164 26.02 30.29 -18.88
N GLN A 165 27.22 29.73 -18.70
CA GLN A 165 27.89 28.88 -19.69
C GLN A 165 27.99 27.44 -19.14
N PRO A 166 27.34 26.42 -19.75
CA PRO A 166 26.43 26.50 -20.89
C PRO A 166 25.08 27.16 -20.52
N PRO A 167 24.30 27.65 -21.51
CA PRO A 167 23.09 28.44 -21.28
C PRO A 167 21.87 27.59 -20.86
N PHE A 168 22.09 26.48 -20.17
CA PHE A 168 21.03 25.62 -19.68
C PHE A 168 21.46 24.86 -18.43
N ARG A 169 20.47 24.54 -17.58
CA ARG A 169 20.66 23.69 -16.40
C ARG A 169 19.63 22.57 -16.39
N HIS A 170 20.02 21.41 -15.87
CA HIS A 170 19.15 20.27 -15.70
C HIS A 170 18.85 20.07 -14.23
N ARG A 171 17.58 20.21 -13.86
CA ARG A 171 17.11 20.03 -12.49
C ARG A 171 16.28 18.78 -12.35
N LYS A 172 16.68 17.90 -11.43
CA LYS A 172 15.90 16.69 -11.09
C LYS A 172 14.88 17.03 -10.02
N VAL A 173 13.61 16.76 -10.31
CA VAL A 173 12.50 16.98 -9.37
C VAL A 173 11.74 15.68 -9.12
N GLN A 174 11.31 15.48 -7.88
CA GLN A 174 10.48 14.32 -7.54
C GLN A 174 9.07 14.50 -8.12
N ARG A 175 8.65 13.52 -8.93
CA ARG A 175 7.32 13.48 -9.53
C ARG A 175 6.49 12.37 -8.93
N VAL A 176 5.41 12.73 -8.24
CA VAL A 176 4.43 11.77 -7.73
C VAL A 176 3.66 11.17 -8.92
N LYS A 177 3.58 9.84 -8.95
CA LYS A 177 2.83 9.09 -9.97
C LYS A 177 1.52 8.54 -9.43
N GLN A 178 1.54 8.01 -8.20
CA GLN A 178 0.39 7.37 -7.58
C GLN A 178 0.45 7.51 -6.06
N CYS A 179 -0.70 7.73 -5.44
CA CYS A 179 -0.90 7.77 -4.00
C CYS A 179 -1.72 6.57 -3.54
N ARG A 180 -1.49 6.08 -2.32
CA ARG A 180 -2.30 5.05 -1.65
C ARG A 180 -2.33 5.28 -0.14
N CYS A 181 -3.33 4.73 0.54
CA CYS A 181 -3.29 4.58 2.00
C CYS A 181 -2.25 3.50 2.34
N MET A 182 -1.25 3.87 3.13
CA MET A 182 -0.16 2.98 3.53
C MET A 182 0.03 3.05 5.04
N SER A 183 0.24 1.90 5.68
CA SER A 183 0.51 1.81 7.11
C SER A 183 1.82 2.50 7.46
N VAL A 184 1.85 3.14 8.62
CA VAL A 184 3.08 3.68 9.24
C VAL A 184 3.31 3.04 10.59
N ASP A 185 4.58 2.98 11.01
CA ASP A 185 4.95 2.52 12.33
C ASP A 185 4.67 3.63 13.35
N VAL A 186 3.70 3.39 14.22
CA VAL A 186 3.29 4.29 15.33
C VAL A 186 4.05 4.01 16.62
N SER A 187 4.89 2.97 16.65
CA SER A 187 5.63 2.50 17.83
C SER A 187 6.86 3.35 18.18
N GLY A 188 7.18 4.35 17.36
CA GLY A 188 8.32 5.25 17.57
C GLY A 188 7.88 6.52 18.29
N HIS A 189 8.35 6.72 19.53
CA HIS A 189 8.37 8.05 20.14
C HIS A 189 9.03 9.03 19.17
N GLY A 190 8.36 10.16 18.95
CA GLY A 190 8.51 11.05 17.81
C GLY A 190 9.94 11.43 17.43
N LYS A 191 10.20 11.40 16.12
CA LYS A 191 10.97 12.44 15.44
C LYS A 191 10.11 12.95 14.29
N LEU A 192 9.37 14.02 14.58
CA LEU A 192 8.96 15.00 13.56
C LEU A 192 10.11 15.99 13.40
#